data_AF-A0A8X6TQG8-F1
#
_entry.id   AF-A0A8X6TQG8-F1
#
_cell.length_a   1.000
_cell.length_b   1.000
_cell.length_c   1.000
_cell.angle_alpha   90.00
_cell.angle_beta   90.00
_cell.angle_gamma   90.00
#
_symmetry.space_group_name_H-M   'P 1'
#
loop_
_entity.id
_entity.type
_entity.pdbx_description
1 polymer ?
#
loop_
_entity_poly.entity_id
_entity_poly.type
_entity_poly.pdbx_seq_one_letter_code
_entity_poly.pdbx_strand_id
1 'polypeptide(L)' 'LPTHEISCPMKPRSCVLSEAGCQFKGTAEELENHSNDVQSHIQVIAESMAQYRLNIRVRIKYL' A
#
# COMPACT_ATOMS: atom_id res chain seq x y z
N LEU A 1 -14.21 19.23 -18.35
CA LEU A 1 -14.99 18.19 -17.64
C LEU A 1 -14.24 17.78 -16.36
N PRO A 2 -14.20 18.62 -15.32
CA PRO A 2 -13.46 18.33 -14.08
C PRO A 2 -14.07 17.16 -13.27
N THR A 3 -15.37 16.91 -13.47
CA THR A 3 -16.13 15.86 -12.79
C THR A 3 -15.71 14.45 -13.21
N HIS A 4 -15.29 14.27 -14.47
CA HIS A 4 -14.86 12.97 -14.97
C HIS A 4 -13.56 12.49 -14.30
N GLU A 5 -12.60 13.39 -14.04
CA GLU A 5 -11.31 13.03 -13.45
C GLU A 5 -11.40 12.51 -12.00
N ILE A 6 -12.52 12.81 -11.32
CA ILE A 6 -12.80 12.35 -9.96
C ILE A 6 -13.27 10.89 -9.98
N SER A 7 -14.14 10.54 -10.94
CA SER A 7 -14.78 9.22 -11.03
C SER A 7 -14.26 8.33 -12.17
N CYS A 8 -13.19 8.74 -12.87
CA CYS A 8 -12.67 7.99 -14.00
C CYS A 8 -12.21 6.58 -13.57
N PRO A 9 -12.81 5.50 -14.09
CA PRO A 9 -12.42 4.13 -13.71
C PRO A 9 -11.00 3.80 -14.15
N MET A 10 -10.53 4.41 -15.25
CA MET A 10 -9.19 4.27 -15.82
C MET A 10 -8.11 5.07 -15.09
N LYS A 11 -8.47 5.93 -14.13
CA LYS A 11 -7.49 6.66 -13.33
C LYS A 11 -6.67 5.67 -12.49
N PRO A 12 -5.33 5.70 -12.58
CA PRO A 12 -4.48 4.86 -11.74
C PRO A 12 -4.67 5.17 -10.25
N ARG A 13 -4.84 4.13 -9.45
CA ARG A 13 -5.00 4.16 -8.00
C ARG A 13 -3.94 3.25 -7.37
N SER A 14 -3.45 3.65 -6.20
CA SER A 14 -2.49 2.84 -5.44
C SER A 14 -3.23 1.89 -4.49
N CYS A 15 -2.61 0.77 -4.15
CA CYS A 15 -3.11 -0.11 -3.10
C CYS A 15 -3.28 0.62 -1.76
N VAL A 16 -4.27 0.22 -0.96
CA VAL A 16 -4.49 0.73 0.41
C VAL A 16 -3.26 0.48 1.30
N LEU A 17 -2.49 -0.57 1.01
CA LEU A 17 -1.24 -0.89 1.70
C LEU A 17 -0.01 -0.20 1.09
N SER A 18 -0.19 0.82 0.25
CA SER A 18 0.94 1.56 -0.35
C SER A 18 1.81 2.24 0.71
N GLU A 19 1.21 2.74 1.79
CA GLU A 19 1.95 3.28 2.95
C GLU A 19 2.75 2.20 3.70
N ALA A 20 2.29 0.94 3.65
CA ALA A 20 3.01 -0.20 4.20
C ALA A 20 4.10 -0.75 3.25
N GLY A 21 4.16 -0.26 2.01
CA GLY A 21 5.19 -0.64 1.03
C GLY A 21 4.69 -1.39 -0.20
N CYS A 22 3.37 -1.64 -0.33
CA CYS A 22 2.82 -2.27 -1.52
C CYS A 22 2.98 -1.34 -2.74
N GLN A 23 3.63 -1.84 -3.80
CA GLN A 23 3.94 -1.05 -5.00
C GLN A 23 2.85 -1.11 -6.07
N PHE A 24 1.75 -1.83 -5.83
CA PHE A 24 0.71 -2.01 -6.84
C PHE A 24 0.00 -0.69 -7.17
N LYS A 25 -0.11 -0.40 -8.47
CA LYS A 25 -0.89 0.70 -9.04
C LYS A 25 -1.64 0.21 -10.28
N GLY A 26 -2.93 0.49 -10.35
CA GLY A 26 -3.78 0.05 -11.46
C GLY A 26 -5.10 0.80 -11.52
N THR A 27 -5.95 0.41 -12.47
CA THR A 27 -7.33 0.87 -12.61
C THR A 27 -8.19 0.38 -11.44
N ALA A 28 -9.44 0.86 -11.36
CA ALA A 28 -10.36 0.42 -10.31
C ALA A 28 -10.58 -1.12 -10.32
N GLU A 29 -10.75 -1.70 -11.50
CA GLU A 29 -10.96 -3.15 -11.71
C GLU A 29 -9.71 -3.97 -11.35
N GLU A 30 -8.54 -3.54 -11.83
CA GLU A 30 -7.27 -4.22 -11.49
C GLU A 30 -6.99 -4.16 -9.99
N LEU A 31 -7.36 -3.06 -9.34
CA LEU A 31 -7.21 -2.89 -7.89
C LEU A 31 -8.16 -3.78 -7.09
N GLU A 32 -9.40 -3.94 -7.56
CA GLU A 32 -10.36 -4.88 -6.96
C GLU A 32 -9.85 -6.31 -7.07
N ASN A 33 -9.35 -6.72 -8.24
CA ASN A 33 -8.73 -8.03 -8.42
C ASN A 33 -7.50 -8.21 -7.52
N HIS A 34 -6.61 -7.22 -7.46
CA HIS A 34 -5.44 -7.22 -6.59
C HIS A 34 -5.80 -7.32 -5.10
N SER A 35 -6.94 -6.77 -4.68
CA SER A 35 -7.36 -6.79 -3.26
C SER A 35 -7.59 -8.19 -2.71
N ASN A 36 -7.78 -9.18 -3.59
CA ASN A 36 -7.95 -10.58 -3.21
C ASN A 36 -6.62 -11.32 -2.98
N ASP A 37 -5.47 -10.70 -3.28
CA ASP A 37 -4.15 -11.27 -3.00
C ASP A 37 -3.73 -11.05 -1.53
N VAL A 38 -4.44 -11.75 -0.65
CA VAL A 38 -4.26 -11.65 0.81
C VAL A 38 -2.85 -12.08 1.24
N GLN A 39 -2.25 -13.07 0.56
CA GLN A 39 -0.93 -13.59 0.93
C GLN A 39 0.16 -12.53 0.73
N SER A 40 0.19 -11.88 -0.44
CA SER A 40 1.14 -10.79 -0.69
C SER A 40 0.93 -9.62 0.27
N HIS A 41 -0.32 -9.31 0.61
CA HIS A 41 -0.66 -8.25 1.57
C HIS A 41 -0.16 -8.53 2.99
N ILE A 42 -0.33 -9.77 3.47
CA ILE A 42 0.19 -10.19 4.78
C ILE A 42 1.72 -10.03 4.82
N GLN A 43 2.42 -10.40 3.75
CA GLN A 43 3.87 -10.25 3.67
C GLN A 43 4.29 -8.76 3.78
N VAL A 44 3.66 -7.88 2.99
CA VAL A 44 3.94 -6.42 3.05
C VAL A 44 3.70 -5.86 4.46
N ILE A 45 2.61 -6.27 5.12
CA ILE A 45 2.31 -5.84 6.49
C ILE A 45 3.39 -6.32 7.46
N ALA A 46 3.80 -7.58 7.37
CA ALA A 46 4.83 -8.16 8.23
C ALA A 46 6.18 -7.45 8.07
N GLU A 47 6.58 -7.14 6.83
CA GLU A 47 7.79 -6.39 6.51
C GLU A 47 7.73 -4.97 7.08
N SER A 48 6.60 -4.26 6.89
CA SER A 48 6.38 -2.92 7.47
C SER A 48 6.50 -2.92 9.00
N MET A 49 5.89 -3.89 9.67
CA MET A 49 5.98 -4.03 11.12
C MET A 49 7.40 -4.36 11.59
N ALA A 50 8.15 -5.17 10.84
CA ALA A 50 9.54 -5.49 11.17
C ALA A 50 10.42 -4.24 11.08
N GLN A 51 10.26 -3.43 10.04
CA GLN A 51 10.97 -2.16 9.89
C GLN A 51 10.62 -1.17 11.01
N TYR A 52 9.34 -1.08 11.38
CA TYR A 52 8.91 -0.22 12.49
C TYR A 52 9.57 -0.60 13.82
N ARG A 53 9.64 -1.91 14.13
CA ARG A 53 10.33 -2.42 15.34
C ARG A 53 11.83 -2.11 15.33
N LEU A 54 12.49 -2.21 14.19
CA LEU A 54 13.91 -1.86 14.05
C LEU A 54 14.12 -0.37 14.28
N ASN A 55 13.28 0.49 13.70
CA ASN A 55 13.38 1.95 13.84
C ASN A 55 13.19 2.41 15.30
N ILE A 56 12.27 1.80 16.05
CA ILE A 56 12.12 2.07 17.50
C ILE A 56 13.39 1.65 18.26
N ARG A 57 13.92 0.45 18.00
CA ARG A 57 15.11 -0.07 18.69
C ARG A 57 16.35 0.78 18.41
N VAL A 58 16.52 1.23 17.18
CA VAL A 58 17.58 2.15 16.78
C VAL A 58 17.41 3.48 17.51
N ARG A 59 16.21 4.07 17.49
CA ARG A 59 15.95 5.37 18.13
C ARG A 59 16.17 5.37 19.65
N ILE A 60 15.87 4.27 20.35
CA ILE A 60 16.15 4.14 21.79
C ILE A 60 17.66 4.01 22.07
N LYS A 61 18.45 3.41 21.17
CA LYS A 61 19.89 3.24 21.37
C LYS A 61 20.70 4.54 21.23
N TYR A 62 20.13 5.56 20.58
CA TYR A 62 20.81 6.85 20.31
C TYR A 62 20.20 8.02 21.11
N LEU A 63 19.40 7.72 22.14
CA LEU A 63 18.92 8.66 23.16
C LEU A 63 19.59 8.30 24.50
#